data_AF-A0A090ZZW0-F1
#
_entry.id   AF-A0A090ZZW0-F1
#
_cell.length_a   1.000
_cell.length_b   1.000
_cell.length_c   1.000
_cell.angle_alpha   90.00
_cell.angle_beta   90.00
_cell.angle_gamma   90.00
#
_symmetry.space_group_name_H-M   'P 1'
#
loop_
_entity.id
_entity.type
_entity.pdbx_description
1 polymer ?
#
loop_
_entity_poly.entity_id
_entity_poly.type
_entity_poly.pdbx_seq_one_letter_code
_entity_poly.pdbx_strand_id
1 'polypeptide(L)'
;MKPYRITELAKKYVSYDMISAHTALPDFPVPRVRLLYAFLNDRQSRAADAAETCALAAFLVQLGMDTHDLIDVEERSGRETTAMRSRQLKVLAGDYFSGVFYDLLAQAGEIGMVSSMSAAICEVNRLKVELYSKLKRRLLSAEEYLKECVHVKMGLFLSFSHLLDKPAQNLWRLLLAELSRCEVMLDEMKSSGELPQNRQGYAFLRILETGTAEDLESIAERKVGERDWSLLLVKYNVKEQLMSMLRQSVDRVQALLHECKMETAQSELKAILEPFIAALSPARRSAQEG
;
A
#
# COMPACT_ATOMS: atom_id res chain seq x y z
N MET A 1 -2.85 -2.23 21.93
CA MET A 1 -2.21 -1.01 21.39
C MET A 1 -3.27 0.08 21.32
N LYS A 2 -3.02 1.28 21.86
CA LYS A 2 -3.96 2.41 21.70
C LYS A 2 -4.08 2.72 20.20
N PRO A 3 -5.29 2.93 19.65
CA PRO A 3 -5.42 3.25 18.23
C PRO A 3 -4.73 4.58 17.95
N TYR A 4 -4.05 4.67 16.81
CA TYR A 4 -3.33 5.89 16.43
C TYR A 4 -4.32 7.03 16.17
N ARG A 5 -4.00 8.25 16.62
CA ARG A 5 -4.92 9.40 16.62
C ARG A 5 -5.56 9.67 15.24
N ILE A 6 -4.79 9.61 14.16
CA ILE A 6 -5.32 9.78 12.79
C ILE A 6 -6.28 8.65 12.41
N THR A 7 -6.00 7.42 12.84
CA THR A 7 -6.89 6.27 12.59
C THR A 7 -8.19 6.40 13.37
N GLU A 8 -8.18 6.95 14.59
CA GLU A 8 -9.41 7.23 15.35
C GLU A 8 -10.26 8.31 14.70
N LEU A 9 -9.63 9.39 14.22
CA LEU A 9 -10.33 10.44 13.48
C LEU A 9 -10.92 9.91 12.18
N ALA A 10 -10.16 9.09 11.45
CA ALA A 10 -10.64 8.47 10.23
C ALA A 10 -11.81 7.52 10.47
N LYS A 11 -11.85 6.79 11.60
CA LYS A 11 -12.99 5.93 11.93
C LYS A 11 -14.32 6.68 11.86
N LYS A 12 -14.39 7.94 12.30
CA LYS A 12 -15.62 8.76 12.22
C LYS A 12 -16.17 8.87 10.78
N TYR A 13 -15.30 8.89 9.78
CA TYR A 13 -15.67 8.98 8.38
C TYR A 13 -15.87 7.61 7.73
N VAL A 14 -15.19 6.58 8.24
CA VAL A 14 -15.16 5.25 7.65
C VAL A 14 -16.23 4.31 8.24
N SER A 15 -16.65 4.54 9.49
CA SER A 15 -17.62 3.70 10.21
C SER A 15 -19.07 4.08 9.88
N TYR A 16 -19.43 4.10 8.60
CA TYR A 16 -20.83 4.16 8.18
C TYR A 16 -21.37 2.76 7.99
N ASP A 17 -22.50 2.46 8.64
CA ASP A 17 -23.14 1.12 8.65
C ASP A 17 -23.35 0.56 7.24
N MET A 18 -23.66 1.41 6.26
CA MET A 18 -23.87 0.99 4.87
C MET A 18 -22.57 0.56 4.17
N ILE A 19 -21.44 1.19 4.49
CA ILE A 19 -20.12 0.87 3.93
C ILE A 19 -19.56 -0.37 4.63
N SER A 20 -19.58 -0.41 5.96
CA SER A 20 -19.03 -1.52 6.75
C SER A 20 -19.82 -2.83 6.59
N ALA A 21 -21.15 -2.76 6.43
CA ALA A 21 -21.98 -3.96 6.29
C ALA A 21 -21.92 -4.61 4.90
N HIS A 22 -21.40 -3.92 3.87
CA HIS A 22 -21.49 -4.38 2.48
C HIS A 22 -20.17 -4.30 1.69
N THR A 23 -19.10 -3.75 2.28
CA THR A 23 -17.78 -3.66 1.65
C THR A 23 -16.66 -4.05 2.62
N ALA A 24 -15.75 -4.91 2.16
CA ALA A 24 -14.46 -5.09 2.79
C ALA A 24 -13.56 -3.91 2.37
N LEU A 25 -13.25 -3.03 3.32
CA LEU A 25 -12.31 -1.93 3.11
C LEU A 25 -10.88 -2.46 3.14
N PRO A 26 -9.96 -1.87 2.37
CA PRO A 26 -8.56 -2.29 2.35
C PRO A 26 -7.89 -2.02 3.70
N ASP A 27 -6.80 -2.76 3.96
CA ASP A 27 -5.94 -2.52 5.13
C ASP A 27 -5.48 -1.05 5.14
N PHE A 28 -5.61 -0.40 6.29
CA PHE A 28 -5.27 1.01 6.41
C PHE A 28 -3.76 1.25 6.15
N PRO A 29 -3.38 2.31 5.39
CA PRO A 29 -1.98 2.67 5.09
C PRO A 29 -1.32 3.38 6.28
N VAL A 30 -1.44 2.77 7.46
CA VAL A 30 -1.01 3.32 8.75
C VAL A 30 0.48 3.71 8.75
N PRO A 31 1.42 2.91 8.19
CA PRO A 31 2.84 3.26 8.18
C PRO A 31 3.16 4.60 7.50
N ARG A 32 2.71 4.81 6.26
CA ARG A 32 2.99 6.03 5.49
C ARG A 32 2.31 7.27 6.07
N VAL A 33 1.09 7.12 6.58
CA VAL A 33 0.36 8.23 7.24
C VAL A 33 0.99 8.62 8.57
N ARG A 34 1.46 7.64 9.36
CA ARG A 34 2.21 7.92 10.60
C ARG A 34 3.54 8.60 10.32
N LEU A 35 4.26 8.17 9.27
CA LEU A 35 5.47 8.84 8.80
C LEU A 35 5.16 10.31 8.45
N LEU A 36 4.12 10.54 7.65
CA LEU A 36 3.69 11.89 7.26
C LEU A 36 3.40 12.77 8.47
N TYR A 37 2.59 12.28 9.41
CA TYR A 37 2.25 13.03 10.61
C TYR A 37 3.50 13.34 11.45
N ALA A 38 4.42 12.38 11.63
CA ALA A 38 5.66 12.61 12.37
C ALA A 38 6.51 13.73 11.75
N PHE A 39 6.64 13.75 10.43
CA PHE A 39 7.41 14.79 9.73
C PHE A 39 6.72 16.16 9.70
N LEU A 40 5.39 16.20 9.64
CA LEU A 40 4.64 17.46 9.66
C LEU A 40 4.55 18.05 11.07
N ASN A 41 4.43 17.22 12.11
CA ASN A 41 4.25 17.64 13.49
C ASN A 41 5.56 18.06 14.17
N ASP A 42 6.73 17.68 13.63
CA ASP A 42 8.04 18.14 14.11
C ASP A 42 8.26 19.65 13.85
N ARG A 43 7.46 20.27 12.97
CA ARG A 43 7.55 21.71 12.70
C ARG A 43 6.95 22.52 13.85
N GLN A 44 7.80 23.23 14.59
CA GLN A 44 7.35 24.27 15.55
C GLN A 44 6.57 25.42 14.89
N SER A 45 6.66 25.60 13.57
CA SER A 45 6.06 26.72 12.84
C SER A 45 4.67 26.45 12.25
N ARG A 46 4.21 25.19 12.21
CA ARG A 46 2.89 24.84 11.67
C ARG A 46 1.96 24.43 12.81
N ALA A 47 0.72 24.89 12.78
CA ALA A 47 -0.28 24.46 13.75
C ALA A 47 -0.45 22.94 13.70
N ALA A 48 -0.43 22.28 14.85
CA ALA A 48 -0.62 20.83 14.97
C ALA A 48 -1.90 20.36 14.27
N ASP A 49 -2.95 21.19 14.27
CA ASP A 49 -4.23 20.93 13.62
C ASP A 49 -4.10 20.81 12.09
N ALA A 50 -3.19 21.57 11.46
CA ALA A 50 -2.95 21.49 10.03
C ALA A 50 -2.16 20.23 9.64
N ALA A 51 -1.25 19.76 10.49
CA ALA A 51 -0.56 18.47 10.31
C ALA A 51 -1.53 17.30 10.46
N GLU A 52 -2.42 17.35 11.46
CA GLU A 52 -3.48 16.36 11.67
C GLU A 52 -4.44 16.31 10.48
N THR A 53 -4.90 17.47 10.00
CA THR A 53 -5.81 17.57 8.85
C THR A 53 -5.16 17.03 7.57
N CYS A 54 -3.90 17.39 7.29
CA CYS A 54 -3.17 16.88 6.13
C CYS A 54 -3.00 15.35 6.18
N ALA A 55 -2.64 14.80 7.34
CA ALA A 55 -2.46 13.36 7.52
C ALA A 55 -3.79 12.60 7.39
N LEU A 56 -4.88 13.15 7.93
CA LEU A 56 -6.22 12.59 7.80
C LEU A 56 -6.71 12.63 6.35
N ALA A 57 -6.50 13.74 5.64
CA ALA A 57 -6.84 13.84 4.22
C ALA A 57 -6.07 12.82 3.38
N ALA A 58 -4.76 12.67 3.61
CA ALA A 58 -3.94 11.66 2.93
C ALA A 58 -4.45 10.24 3.19
N PHE A 59 -4.85 9.94 4.43
CA PHE A 59 -5.42 8.65 4.81
C PHE A 59 -6.71 8.36 4.04
N LEU A 60 -7.65 9.31 4.00
CA LEU A 60 -8.95 9.13 3.34
C LEU A 60 -8.81 9.00 1.82
N VAL A 61 -7.94 9.79 1.21
CA VAL A 61 -7.65 9.70 -0.23
C VAL A 61 -7.05 8.34 -0.58
N GLN A 62 -6.05 7.88 0.19
CA GLN A 62 -5.46 6.56 -0.04
C GLN A 62 -6.50 5.46 0.13
N LEU A 63 -7.35 5.54 1.16
CA LEU A 63 -8.45 4.61 1.36
C LEU A 63 -9.45 4.62 0.19
N GLY A 64 -9.79 5.80 -0.33
CA GLY A 64 -10.67 5.94 -1.50
C GLY A 64 -10.07 5.30 -2.76
N MET A 65 -8.80 5.60 -3.05
CA MET A 65 -8.08 5.00 -4.17
C MET A 65 -7.99 3.47 -4.04
N ASP A 66 -7.64 2.96 -2.86
CA ASP A 66 -7.50 1.52 -2.63
C ASP A 66 -8.88 0.82 -2.68
N THR A 67 -9.95 1.50 -2.25
CA THR A 67 -11.33 0.99 -2.39
C THR A 67 -11.74 0.85 -3.86
N HIS A 68 -11.32 1.80 -4.72
CA HIS A 68 -11.54 1.70 -6.16
C HIS A 68 -10.76 0.55 -6.79
N ASP A 69 -9.53 0.28 -6.33
CA ASP A 69 -8.72 -0.83 -6.84
C ASP A 69 -9.32 -2.21 -6.52
N LEU A 70 -10.12 -2.33 -5.45
CA LEU A 70 -10.84 -3.56 -5.07
C LEU A 70 -12.08 -3.84 -5.94
N ILE A 71 -12.39 -3.01 -6.93
CA ILE A 71 -13.50 -3.24 -7.85
C ILE A 71 -13.01 -4.21 -8.93
N ASP A 72 -13.38 -5.49 -8.79
CA ASP A 72 -13.01 -6.53 -9.75
C ASP A 72 -13.44 -6.16 -11.17
N VAL A 73 -12.49 -6.25 -12.11
CA VAL A 73 -12.71 -6.01 -13.54
C VAL A 73 -13.34 -7.24 -14.22
N GLU A 74 -13.21 -8.44 -13.66
CA GLU A 74 -13.74 -9.65 -14.29
C GLU A 74 -15.21 -9.89 -13.94
N GLU A 75 -16.03 -9.98 -14.99
CA GLU A 75 -17.36 -10.62 -14.95
C GLU A 75 -17.19 -12.11 -14.64
N ARG A 76 -17.11 -12.47 -13.37
CA ARG A 76 -17.36 -13.85 -12.97
C ARG A 76 -18.86 -14.07 -12.86
N SER A 77 -19.42 -14.51 -13.98
CA SER A 77 -20.61 -15.35 -14.08
C SER A 77 -21.84 -14.89 -13.30
N GLY A 78 -22.71 -14.14 -13.98
CA GLY A 78 -24.17 -14.26 -13.82
C GLY A 78 -24.78 -14.01 -12.44
N ARG A 79 -25.42 -12.83 -12.31
CA ARG A 79 -26.66 -12.63 -11.53
C ARG A 79 -26.61 -12.88 -10.00
N GLU A 80 -25.78 -12.14 -9.28
CA GLU A 80 -26.07 -11.85 -7.86
C GLU A 80 -26.19 -10.34 -7.63
N THR A 81 -27.40 -9.90 -7.26
CA THR A 81 -27.70 -8.51 -6.88
C THR A 81 -26.78 -8.00 -5.77
N THR A 82 -26.33 -8.88 -4.89
CA THR A 82 -25.38 -8.59 -3.81
C THR A 82 -23.99 -8.19 -4.32
N ALA A 83 -23.45 -8.89 -5.33
CA ALA A 83 -22.15 -8.56 -5.91
C ALA A 83 -22.17 -7.22 -6.66
N MET A 84 -23.26 -6.96 -7.40
CA MET A 84 -23.49 -5.66 -8.05
C MET A 84 -23.61 -4.52 -7.02
N ARG A 85 -24.38 -4.74 -5.94
CA ARG A 85 -24.54 -3.79 -4.85
C ARG A 85 -23.21 -3.51 -4.14
N SER A 86 -22.40 -4.53 -3.89
CA SER A 86 -21.07 -4.36 -3.28
C SER A 86 -20.15 -3.51 -4.17
N ARG A 87 -20.12 -3.76 -5.50
CA ARG A 87 -19.36 -2.92 -6.44
C ARG A 87 -19.83 -1.47 -6.45
N GLN A 88 -21.14 -1.23 -6.52
CA GLN A 88 -21.69 0.13 -6.48
C GLN A 88 -21.34 0.85 -5.18
N LEU A 89 -21.41 0.15 -4.05
CA LEU A 89 -21.03 0.71 -2.76
C LEU A 89 -19.53 0.98 -2.64
N LYS A 90 -18.66 0.18 -3.25
CA LYS A 90 -17.21 0.47 -3.33
C LYS A 90 -16.93 1.76 -4.11
N VAL A 91 -17.59 1.97 -5.26
CA VAL A 91 -17.48 3.22 -6.03
C VAL A 91 -17.95 4.40 -5.18
N LEU A 92 -19.16 4.31 -4.61
CA LEU A 92 -19.72 5.39 -3.80
C LEU A 92 -18.90 5.67 -2.54
N ALA A 93 -18.32 4.66 -1.91
CA ALA A 93 -17.44 4.83 -0.76
C ALA A 93 -16.15 5.56 -1.15
N GLY A 94 -15.53 5.22 -2.27
CA GLY A 94 -14.36 5.92 -2.76
C GLY A 94 -14.65 7.37 -3.18
N ASP A 95 -15.79 7.62 -3.82
CA ASP A 95 -16.28 8.99 -4.12
C ASP A 95 -16.56 9.78 -2.84
N TYR A 96 -17.16 9.15 -1.82
CA TYR A 96 -17.41 9.77 -0.53
C TYR A 96 -16.10 10.14 0.18
N PHE A 97 -15.14 9.22 0.27
CA PHE A 97 -13.82 9.52 0.85
C PHE A 97 -13.10 10.62 0.05
N SER A 98 -13.30 10.65 -1.27
CA SER A 98 -12.83 11.72 -2.14
C SER A 98 -13.49 13.07 -1.78
N GLY A 99 -14.81 13.12 -1.60
CA GLY A 99 -15.51 14.33 -1.18
C GLY A 99 -15.06 14.83 0.20
N VAL A 100 -14.88 13.93 1.16
CA VAL A 100 -14.47 14.27 2.54
C VAL A 100 -13.07 14.88 2.56
N PHE A 101 -12.12 14.42 1.74
CA PHE A 101 -10.79 15.07 1.75
C PHE A 101 -10.85 16.50 1.22
N TYR A 102 -11.64 16.77 0.18
CA TYR A 102 -11.80 18.12 -0.36
C TYR A 102 -12.40 19.04 0.71
N ASP A 103 -13.43 18.57 1.40
CA ASP A 103 -14.10 19.31 2.47
C ASP A 103 -13.14 19.61 3.65
N LEU A 104 -12.39 18.61 4.12
CA LEU A 104 -11.43 18.77 5.22
C LEU A 104 -10.35 19.81 4.92
N LEU A 105 -9.73 19.73 3.73
CA LEU A 105 -8.67 20.66 3.36
C LEU A 105 -9.23 22.07 3.10
N ALA A 106 -10.43 22.19 2.52
CA ALA A 106 -11.07 23.48 2.29
C ALA A 106 -11.44 24.18 3.60
N GLN A 107 -12.02 23.46 4.57
CA GLN A 107 -12.37 23.99 5.89
C GLN A 107 -11.13 24.43 6.68
N ALA A 108 -10.01 23.74 6.53
CA ALA A 108 -8.73 24.13 7.14
C ALA A 108 -8.00 25.26 6.39
N GLY A 109 -8.53 25.76 5.26
CA GLY A 109 -7.88 26.79 4.45
C GLY A 109 -6.66 26.30 3.65
N GLU A 110 -6.44 24.99 3.58
CA GLU A 110 -5.28 24.35 2.93
C GLU A 110 -5.50 24.15 1.42
N ILE A 111 -5.91 25.22 0.72
CA ILE A 111 -6.29 25.19 -0.70
C ILE A 111 -5.11 24.76 -1.59
N GLY A 112 -3.89 25.13 -1.24
CA GLY A 112 -2.69 24.67 -1.95
C GLY A 112 -2.53 23.14 -1.90
N MET A 113 -2.89 22.52 -0.77
CA MET A 113 -2.86 21.07 -0.64
C MET A 113 -3.93 20.36 -1.44
N VAL A 114 -5.12 20.97 -1.60
CA VAL A 114 -6.15 20.45 -2.48
C VAL A 114 -5.60 20.26 -3.90
N SER A 115 -4.94 21.28 -4.44
CA SER A 115 -4.34 21.20 -5.78
C SER A 115 -3.20 20.19 -5.84
N SER A 116 -2.30 20.19 -4.85
CA SER A 116 -1.13 19.31 -4.82
C SER A 116 -1.52 17.83 -4.71
N MET A 117 -2.46 17.51 -3.82
CA MET A 117 -2.98 16.15 -3.67
C MET A 117 -3.78 15.72 -4.90
N SER A 118 -4.62 16.58 -5.48
CA SER A 118 -5.36 16.25 -6.71
C SER A 118 -4.42 15.89 -7.86
N ALA A 119 -3.34 16.66 -8.04
CA ALA A 119 -2.31 16.35 -9.05
C ALA A 119 -1.61 15.02 -8.76
N ALA A 120 -1.30 14.74 -7.50
CA ALA A 120 -0.68 13.49 -7.10
C ALA A 120 -1.62 12.28 -7.28
N ILE A 121 -2.93 12.42 -7.03
CA ILE A 121 -3.94 11.38 -7.30
C ILE A 121 -3.98 11.07 -8.81
N CYS A 122 -4.01 12.09 -9.65
CA CYS A 122 -3.96 11.91 -11.11
C CYS A 122 -2.71 11.15 -11.54
N GLU A 123 -1.55 11.50 -10.99
CA GLU A 123 -0.29 10.84 -11.32
C GLU A 123 -0.24 9.38 -10.81
N VAL A 124 -0.70 9.12 -9.58
CA VAL A 124 -0.82 7.76 -9.04
C VAL A 124 -1.73 6.91 -9.92
N ASN A 125 -2.87 7.43 -10.34
CA ASN A 125 -3.77 6.72 -11.24
C ASN A 125 -3.14 6.46 -12.62
N ARG A 126 -2.38 7.42 -13.15
CA ARG A 126 -1.59 7.24 -14.39
C ARG A 126 -0.58 6.10 -14.24
N LEU A 127 0.19 6.08 -13.14
CA LEU A 127 1.16 5.04 -12.84
C LEU A 127 0.51 3.66 -12.67
N LYS A 128 -0.67 3.58 -12.02
CA LYS A 128 -1.45 2.33 -11.90
C LYS A 128 -1.86 1.78 -13.28
N VAL A 129 -2.39 2.63 -14.15
CA VAL A 129 -2.79 2.24 -15.51
C VAL A 129 -1.59 1.80 -16.34
N GLU A 130 -0.45 2.49 -16.20
CA GLU A 130 0.80 2.13 -16.85
C GLU A 130 1.31 0.76 -16.38
N LEU A 131 1.35 0.52 -15.07
CA LEU A 131 1.72 -0.75 -14.46
C LEU A 131 0.84 -1.89 -14.97
N TYR A 132 -0.49 -1.69 -14.96
CA TYR A 132 -1.43 -2.67 -15.50
C TYR A 132 -1.19 -2.99 -16.98
N SER A 133 -0.93 -1.97 -17.78
CA SER A 133 -0.65 -2.12 -19.22
C SER A 133 0.66 -2.88 -19.47
N LYS A 134 1.71 -2.55 -18.71
CA LYS A 134 3.02 -3.21 -18.78
C LYS A 134 2.93 -4.69 -18.33
N LEU A 135 2.17 -4.98 -17.27
CA LEU A 135 1.89 -6.35 -16.81
C LEU A 135 1.17 -7.17 -17.87
N LYS A 136 0.09 -6.64 -18.46
CA LYS A 136 -0.65 -7.32 -19.54
C LYS A 136 0.23 -7.65 -20.76
N ARG A 137 1.15 -6.75 -21.09
CA ARG A 137 2.09 -6.92 -22.21
C ARG A 137 3.32 -7.75 -21.84
N ARG A 138 3.45 -8.18 -20.58
CA ARG A 138 4.61 -8.92 -20.04
C ARG A 138 5.94 -8.19 -20.28
N LEU A 139 5.94 -6.88 -20.10
CA LEU A 139 7.12 -6.03 -20.32
C LEU A 139 7.89 -5.71 -19.03
N LEU A 140 7.58 -6.40 -17.93
CA LEU A 140 8.16 -6.15 -16.62
C LEU A 140 8.87 -7.39 -16.09
N SER A 141 10.08 -7.18 -15.60
CA SER A 141 10.71 -8.13 -14.69
C SER A 141 10.04 -8.12 -13.31
N ALA A 142 10.28 -9.16 -12.52
CA ALA A 142 9.79 -9.27 -11.15
C ALA A 142 10.31 -8.11 -10.28
N GLU A 143 11.56 -7.70 -10.47
CA GLU A 143 12.14 -6.56 -9.74
C GLU A 143 11.57 -5.21 -10.17
N GLU A 144 11.38 -5.00 -11.47
CA GLU A 144 10.78 -3.77 -11.99
C GLU A 144 9.32 -3.63 -11.53
N TYR A 145 8.56 -4.72 -11.52
CA TYR A 145 7.21 -4.74 -10.96
C TYR A 145 7.18 -4.23 -9.51
N LEU A 146 8.10 -4.72 -8.66
CA LEU A 146 8.18 -4.26 -7.27
C LEU A 146 8.54 -2.78 -7.18
N LYS A 147 9.46 -2.30 -8.02
CA LYS A 147 9.83 -0.87 -8.07
C LYS A 147 8.64 0.01 -8.47
N GLU A 148 7.90 -0.38 -9.50
CA GLU A 148 6.71 0.35 -9.96
C GLU A 148 5.61 0.36 -8.88
N CYS A 149 5.39 -0.77 -8.19
CA CYS A 149 4.46 -0.82 -7.05
C CYS A 149 4.87 0.15 -5.93
N VAL A 150 6.17 0.25 -5.63
CA VAL A 150 6.71 1.20 -4.66
C VAL A 150 6.48 2.64 -5.11
N HIS A 151 6.66 2.94 -6.40
CA HIS A 151 6.37 4.27 -6.96
C HIS A 151 4.89 4.66 -6.85
N VAL A 152 3.98 3.71 -7.13
CA VAL A 152 2.54 3.90 -6.95
C VAL A 152 2.23 4.23 -5.48
N LYS A 153 2.78 3.47 -4.52
CA LYS A 153 2.53 3.71 -3.08
C LYS A 153 3.13 5.02 -2.57
N MET A 154 4.28 5.47 -3.06
CA MET A 154 4.85 6.74 -2.59
C MET A 154 4.18 7.98 -3.21
N GLY A 155 3.55 7.84 -4.39
CA GLY A 155 3.15 8.97 -5.22
C GLY A 155 2.31 10.03 -4.51
N LEU A 156 1.29 9.61 -3.75
CA LEU A 156 0.46 10.53 -2.96
C LEU A 156 1.29 11.29 -1.90
N PHE A 157 2.15 10.57 -1.18
CA PHE A 157 2.91 11.11 -0.07
C PHE A 157 4.06 12.04 -0.52
N LEU A 158 4.56 11.84 -1.74
CA LEU A 158 5.53 12.75 -2.34
C LEU A 158 4.97 14.16 -2.54
N SER A 159 3.65 14.32 -2.68
CA SER A 159 3.01 15.63 -2.80
C SER A 159 3.31 16.51 -1.59
N PHE A 160 3.47 15.94 -0.39
CA PHE A 160 3.77 16.67 0.84
C PHE A 160 5.24 17.09 0.98
N SER A 161 6.14 16.66 0.08
CA SER A 161 7.58 16.93 0.18
C SER A 161 7.90 18.43 0.20
N HIS A 162 7.10 19.25 -0.49
CA HIS A 162 7.30 20.70 -0.54
C HIS A 162 6.97 21.41 0.80
N LEU A 163 6.24 20.74 1.68
CA LEU A 163 5.93 21.23 3.03
C LEU A 163 7.08 21.00 4.02
N LEU A 164 8.06 20.19 3.65
CA LEU A 164 9.19 19.80 4.48
C LEU A 164 10.42 20.65 4.18
N ASP A 165 11.23 20.90 5.20
CA ASP A 165 12.48 21.64 5.05
C ASP A 165 13.47 20.86 4.16
N LYS A 166 14.28 21.58 3.38
CA LYS A 166 15.28 20.98 2.46
C LYS A 166 16.12 19.84 3.05
N PRO A 167 16.67 19.93 4.29
CA PRO A 167 17.43 18.81 4.87
C PRO A 167 16.55 17.59 5.18
N ALA A 168 15.29 17.80 5.59
CA ALA A 168 14.35 16.73 5.90
C ALA A 168 13.77 16.07 4.64
N GLN A 169 13.71 16.77 3.50
CA GLN A 169 13.16 16.23 2.25
C GLN A 169 13.89 14.99 1.74
N ASN A 170 15.22 14.93 1.87
CA ASN A 170 15.99 13.76 1.42
C ASN A 170 15.72 12.57 2.31
N LEU A 171 15.75 12.76 3.64
CA LEU A 171 15.44 11.73 4.60
C LEU A 171 13.99 11.23 4.44
N TRP A 172 13.04 12.15 4.25
CA TRP A 172 11.64 11.85 3.96
C TRP A 172 11.48 10.93 2.75
N ARG A 173 12.10 11.29 1.61
CA ARG A 173 12.00 10.50 0.37
C ARG A 173 12.58 9.10 0.55
N LEU A 174 13.72 8.98 1.22
CA LEU A 174 14.37 7.69 1.47
C LEU A 174 13.53 6.81 2.41
N LEU A 175 13.06 7.35 3.53
CA LEU A 175 12.21 6.62 4.46
C LEU A 175 10.88 6.22 3.83
N LEU A 176 10.26 7.11 3.06
CA LEU A 176 9.03 6.82 2.34
C LEU A 176 9.23 5.69 1.32
N ALA A 177 10.35 5.68 0.59
CA ALA A 177 10.65 4.63 -0.38
C ALA A 177 10.86 3.27 0.29
N GLU A 178 11.65 3.21 1.37
CA GLU A 178 11.91 1.94 2.06
C GLU A 178 10.67 1.43 2.82
N LEU A 179 9.88 2.31 3.47
CA LEU A 179 8.61 1.89 4.07
C LEU A 179 7.60 1.40 3.04
N SER A 180 7.48 2.09 1.90
CA SER A 180 6.62 1.64 0.80
C SER A 180 7.09 0.29 0.27
N ARG A 181 8.41 0.05 0.18
CA ARG A 181 8.97 -1.25 -0.20
C ARG A 181 8.61 -2.34 0.80
N CYS A 182 8.71 -2.08 2.11
CA CYS A 182 8.27 -3.01 3.14
C CYS A 182 6.79 -3.39 3.00
N GLU A 183 5.91 -2.40 2.75
CA GLU A 183 4.48 -2.65 2.52
C GLU A 183 4.24 -3.49 1.27
N VAL A 184 4.89 -3.18 0.15
CA VAL A 184 4.76 -3.99 -1.08
C VAL A 184 5.23 -5.42 -0.84
N MET A 185 6.35 -5.64 -0.15
CA MET A 185 6.82 -7.00 0.14
C MET A 185 5.81 -7.76 0.99
N LEU A 186 5.25 -7.14 2.04
CA LEU A 186 4.24 -7.80 2.88
C LEU A 186 2.96 -8.11 2.12
N ASP A 187 2.49 -7.20 1.28
CA ASP A 187 1.28 -7.41 0.49
C ASP A 187 1.49 -8.53 -0.54
N GLU A 188 2.64 -8.57 -1.20
CA GLU A 188 3.00 -9.67 -2.11
C GLU A 188 3.20 -10.99 -1.37
N MET A 189 3.71 -10.98 -0.13
CA MET A 189 3.78 -12.20 0.70
C MET A 189 2.39 -12.72 1.06
N LYS A 190 1.47 -11.85 1.48
CA LYS A 190 0.07 -12.21 1.78
C LYS A 190 -0.63 -12.76 0.53
N SER A 191 -0.39 -12.13 -0.61
CA SER A 191 -1.08 -12.42 -1.87
C SER A 191 -0.37 -13.49 -2.71
N SER A 192 0.80 -13.97 -2.27
CA SER A 192 1.58 -14.98 -3.00
C SER A 192 0.82 -16.29 -3.21
N GLY A 193 -0.12 -16.61 -2.30
CA GLY A 193 -0.98 -17.79 -2.40
C GLY A 193 -2.13 -17.66 -3.40
N GLU A 194 -2.41 -16.45 -3.92
CA GLU A 194 -3.45 -16.27 -4.93
C GLU A 194 -3.06 -16.90 -6.25
N LEU A 195 -4.02 -17.56 -6.89
CA LEU A 195 -3.81 -18.20 -8.19
C LEU A 195 -3.41 -17.15 -9.25
N PRO A 196 -2.53 -17.52 -10.21
CA PRO A 196 -2.12 -16.64 -11.32
C PRO A 196 -3.27 -16.07 -12.16
N GLN A 197 -4.43 -16.75 -12.14
CA GLN A 197 -5.64 -16.34 -12.84
C GLN A 197 -6.32 -15.14 -12.18
N ASN A 198 -6.16 -14.98 -10.87
CA ASN A 198 -6.72 -13.87 -10.10
C ASN A 198 -5.73 -12.71 -10.01
N ARG A 199 -4.43 -13.01 -9.87
CA ARG A 199 -3.39 -12.00 -9.67
C ARG A 199 -2.07 -12.37 -10.32
N GLN A 200 -1.59 -11.48 -11.20
CA GLN A 200 -0.27 -11.56 -11.82
C GLN A 200 0.73 -10.69 -11.04
N GLY A 201 1.08 -11.13 -9.82
CA GLY A 201 2.00 -10.43 -8.93
C GLY A 201 3.47 -10.86 -9.08
N TYR A 202 4.28 -10.55 -8.07
CA TYR A 202 5.72 -10.86 -8.05
C TYR A 202 6.02 -12.34 -8.23
N ALA A 203 5.27 -13.20 -7.54
CA ALA A 203 5.42 -14.65 -7.61
C ALA A 203 5.28 -15.18 -9.04
N PHE A 204 4.27 -14.69 -9.77
CA PHE A 204 4.02 -15.07 -11.15
C PHE A 204 5.15 -14.63 -12.09
N LEU A 205 5.58 -13.37 -11.99
CA LEU A 205 6.68 -12.85 -12.82
C LEU A 205 8.00 -13.58 -12.52
N ARG A 206 8.26 -13.88 -11.24
CA ARG A 206 9.49 -14.56 -10.84
C ARG A 206 9.57 -15.99 -11.37
N ILE A 207 8.45 -16.71 -11.33
CA ILE A 207 8.35 -18.05 -11.91
C ILE A 207 8.42 -17.97 -13.43
N LEU A 208 7.89 -16.90 -14.04
CA LEU A 208 8.00 -16.70 -15.49
C LEU A 208 9.45 -16.47 -15.95
N GLU A 209 10.26 -15.79 -15.15
CA GLU A 209 11.68 -15.55 -15.44
C GLU A 209 12.57 -16.77 -15.20
N THR A 210 12.31 -17.50 -14.12
CA THR A 210 13.21 -18.56 -13.61
C THR A 210 12.69 -19.98 -13.87
N GLY A 211 11.48 -20.10 -14.41
CA GLY A 211 10.75 -21.34 -14.59
C GLY A 211 11.28 -22.25 -15.68
N THR A 212 11.15 -23.56 -15.47
CA THR A 212 11.36 -24.56 -16.53
C THR A 212 10.25 -24.49 -17.57
N ALA A 213 10.53 -24.92 -18.81
CA ALA A 213 9.55 -24.90 -19.90
C ALA A 213 8.24 -25.64 -19.54
N GLU A 214 8.33 -26.76 -18.81
CA GLU A 214 7.19 -27.55 -18.32
C GLU A 214 6.31 -26.77 -17.31
N ASP A 215 6.93 -26.00 -16.42
CA ASP A 215 6.21 -25.19 -15.42
C ASP A 215 5.52 -24.01 -16.12
N LEU A 216 6.17 -23.42 -17.12
CA LEU A 216 5.62 -22.33 -17.93
C LEU A 216 4.42 -22.78 -18.77
N GLU A 217 4.49 -23.97 -19.38
CA GLU A 217 3.37 -24.58 -20.11
C GLU A 217 2.20 -24.87 -19.16
N SER A 218 2.46 -25.43 -17.98
CA SER A 218 1.42 -25.70 -16.97
C SER A 218 0.67 -24.43 -16.53
N ILE A 219 1.41 -23.33 -16.36
CA ILE A 219 0.85 -22.00 -16.02
C ILE A 219 0.07 -21.42 -17.21
N ALA A 220 0.59 -21.55 -18.45
CA ALA A 220 -0.05 -21.04 -19.65
C ALA A 220 -1.37 -21.77 -19.96
N GLU A 221 -1.43 -23.08 -19.71
CA GLU A 221 -2.62 -23.91 -19.88
C GLU A 221 -3.70 -23.68 -18.79
N ARG A 222 -3.46 -22.79 -17.82
CA ARG A 222 -4.36 -22.49 -16.69
C ARG A 222 -4.75 -23.73 -15.85
N LYS A 223 -3.95 -24.80 -15.91
CA LYS A 223 -4.20 -26.07 -15.19
C LYS A 223 -3.68 -26.09 -13.75
N VAL A 224 -2.97 -25.05 -13.33
CA VAL A 224 -2.36 -24.99 -11.99
C VAL A 224 -3.45 -24.79 -10.93
N GLY A 225 -3.68 -25.82 -10.12
CA GLY A 225 -4.49 -25.72 -8.91
C GLY A 225 -3.74 -25.07 -7.75
N GLU A 226 -4.42 -24.78 -6.64
CA GLU A 226 -3.82 -24.12 -5.46
C GLU A 226 -2.65 -24.91 -4.86
N ARG A 227 -2.73 -26.24 -4.90
CA ARG A 227 -1.66 -27.13 -4.40
C ARG A 227 -0.42 -27.06 -5.27
N ASP A 228 -0.59 -27.14 -6.59
CA ASP A 228 0.52 -27.06 -7.54
C ASP A 228 1.18 -25.68 -7.50
N TRP A 229 0.37 -24.63 -7.36
CA TRP A 229 0.88 -23.28 -7.17
C TRP A 229 1.71 -23.16 -5.90
N SER A 230 1.23 -23.70 -4.77
CA SER A 230 1.96 -23.70 -3.52
C SER A 230 3.30 -24.45 -3.63
N LEU A 231 3.33 -25.58 -4.35
CA LEU A 231 4.57 -26.32 -4.62
C LEU A 231 5.55 -25.51 -5.47
N LEU A 232 5.07 -24.77 -6.48
CA LEU A 232 5.91 -23.88 -7.29
C LEU A 232 6.48 -22.74 -6.45
N LEU A 233 5.69 -22.12 -5.55
CA LEU A 233 6.19 -21.07 -4.65
C LEU A 233 7.34 -21.55 -3.77
N VAL A 234 7.27 -22.79 -3.29
CA VAL A 234 8.33 -23.44 -2.51
C VAL A 234 9.53 -23.78 -3.41
N LYS A 235 9.30 -24.38 -4.59
CA LYS A 235 10.34 -24.74 -5.56
C LYS A 235 11.22 -23.53 -5.95
N TYR A 236 10.60 -22.38 -6.17
CA TYR A 236 11.29 -21.15 -6.56
C TYR A 236 11.67 -20.23 -5.38
N ASN A 237 11.47 -20.68 -4.13
CA ASN A 237 11.81 -19.94 -2.91
C ASN A 237 11.28 -18.50 -2.89
N VAL A 238 10.09 -18.25 -3.45
CA VAL A 238 9.53 -16.90 -3.63
C VAL A 238 9.35 -16.20 -2.29
N LYS A 239 8.84 -16.92 -1.28
CA LYS A 239 8.63 -16.39 0.06
C LYS A 239 9.95 -16.00 0.75
N GLU A 240 11.00 -16.81 0.61
CA GLU A 240 12.32 -16.52 1.18
C GLU A 240 12.99 -15.31 0.49
N GLN A 241 12.83 -15.17 -0.84
CA GLN A 241 13.31 -13.98 -1.57
C GLN A 241 12.62 -12.70 -1.06
N LEU A 242 11.29 -12.71 -0.96
CA LEU A 242 10.52 -11.57 -0.42
C LEU A 242 10.90 -11.26 1.03
N MET A 243 11.10 -12.28 1.87
CA MET A 243 11.56 -12.12 3.25
C MET A 243 12.96 -11.51 3.33
N SER A 244 13.90 -11.95 2.49
CA SER A 244 15.25 -11.38 2.44
C SER A 244 15.22 -9.91 2.01
N MET A 245 14.41 -9.56 1.00
CA MET A 245 14.22 -8.17 0.57
C MET A 245 13.58 -7.31 1.66
N LEU A 246 12.59 -7.85 2.38
CA LEU A 246 11.96 -7.17 3.50
C LEU A 246 12.95 -6.91 4.64
N ARG A 247 13.79 -7.90 5.00
CA ARG A 247 14.86 -7.72 6.00
C ARG A 247 15.81 -6.59 5.59
N GLN A 248 16.30 -6.61 4.36
CA GLN A 248 17.19 -5.58 3.86
C GLN A 248 16.56 -4.18 3.92
N SER A 249 15.28 -4.05 3.62
CA SER A 249 14.58 -2.76 3.73
C SER A 249 14.38 -2.32 5.17
N VAL A 250 14.03 -3.24 6.09
CA VAL A 250 13.93 -2.92 7.52
C VAL A 250 15.28 -2.44 8.07
N ASP A 251 16.37 -3.12 7.72
CA ASP A 251 17.73 -2.73 8.13
C ASP A 251 18.11 -1.34 7.58
N ARG A 252 17.75 -1.04 6.33
CA ARG A 252 17.94 0.29 5.74
C ARG A 252 17.14 1.37 6.47
N VAL A 253 15.87 1.10 6.80
CA VAL A 253 15.08 2.05 7.60
C VAL A 253 15.75 2.26 8.96
N GLN A 254 16.18 1.20 9.65
CA GLN A 254 16.86 1.33 10.94
C GLN A 254 18.17 2.15 10.85
N ALA A 255 18.96 1.98 9.79
CA ALA A 255 20.15 2.79 9.54
C ALA A 255 19.79 4.28 9.35
N LEU A 256 18.77 4.57 8.53
CA LEU A 256 18.28 5.94 8.32
C LEU A 256 17.68 6.56 9.60
N LEU A 257 17.13 5.75 10.50
CA LEU A 257 16.66 6.21 11.81
C LEU A 257 17.80 6.65 12.72
N HIS A 258 18.94 5.98 12.67
CA HIS A 258 20.12 6.37 13.44
C HIS A 258 20.70 7.71 12.96
N GLU A 259 20.54 8.03 11.66
CA GLU A 259 20.95 9.32 11.10
C GLU A 259 19.95 10.45 11.43
N CYS A 260 18.72 10.11 11.81
CA CYS A 260 17.68 11.05 12.14
C CYS A 260 17.93 11.67 13.52
N LYS A 261 18.08 13.00 13.63
CA LYS A 261 18.29 13.69 14.91
C LYS A 261 17.01 13.92 15.74
N MET A 262 15.85 13.51 15.22
CA MET A 262 14.54 13.78 15.81
C MET A 262 14.10 12.63 16.73
N GLU A 263 14.23 12.78 18.05
CA GLU A 263 13.90 11.73 19.03
C GLU A 263 12.41 11.30 18.97
N THR A 264 11.51 12.26 18.78
CA THR A 264 10.06 12.02 18.62
C THR A 264 9.77 11.20 17.37
N ALA A 265 10.34 11.58 16.22
CA ALA A 265 10.20 10.84 14.97
C ALA A 265 10.80 9.43 15.08
N GLN A 266 11.94 9.25 15.75
CA GLN A 266 12.56 7.93 15.94
C GLN A 266 11.66 6.96 16.71
N SER A 267 11.02 7.40 17.79
CA SER A 267 10.13 6.54 18.58
C SER A 267 8.88 6.11 17.79
N GLU A 268 8.25 7.04 17.06
CA GLU A 268 7.13 6.75 16.17
C GLU A 268 7.56 5.80 15.05
N LEU A 269 8.71 6.03 14.42
CA LEU A 269 9.24 5.19 13.37
C LEU A 269 9.57 3.77 13.83
N LYS A 270 10.10 3.59 15.04
CA LYS A 270 10.27 2.26 15.65
C LYS A 270 8.94 1.53 15.81
N ALA A 271 7.90 2.24 16.26
CA ALA A 271 6.55 1.69 16.37
C ALA A 271 5.87 1.46 15.00
N ILE A 272 6.32 2.12 13.93
CA ILE A 272 5.90 1.82 12.55
C ILE A 272 6.60 0.54 12.05
N LEU A 273 7.86 0.30 12.42
CA LEU A 273 8.64 -0.86 12.02
C LEU A 273 8.27 -2.16 12.74
N GLU A 274 7.76 -2.08 13.97
CA GLU A 274 7.37 -3.23 14.79
C GLU A 274 6.52 -4.30 14.06
N PRO A 275 5.45 -3.98 13.32
CA PRO A 275 4.68 -4.98 12.58
C PRO A 275 5.48 -5.66 11.45
N PHE A 276 6.41 -4.95 10.81
CA PHE A 276 7.29 -5.52 9.78
C PHE A 276 8.30 -6.48 10.40
N ILE A 277 8.88 -6.11 11.54
CA ILE A 277 9.79 -6.97 12.31
C ILE A 277 9.06 -8.21 12.84
N ALA A 278 7.83 -8.05 13.33
CA ALA A 278 6.98 -9.16 13.77
C ALA A 278 6.68 -10.12 12.60
N ALA A 279 6.46 -9.61 11.39
CA ALA A 279 6.26 -10.44 10.20
C ALA A 279 7.52 -11.20 9.77
N LEU A 280 8.71 -10.68 10.09
CA LEU A 280 10.00 -11.34 9.86
C LEU A 280 10.36 -12.40 10.92
N SER A 281 9.60 -12.46 12.02
CA SER A 281 9.84 -13.34 13.16
C SER A 281 9.40 -14.78 12.86
N PRO A 282 10.16 -15.81 13.25
CA PRO A 282 9.86 -17.21 12.93
C PRO A 282 8.54 -17.72 13.56
N ALA A 283 7.96 -17.03 14.55
CA ALA A 283 6.71 -17.42 15.20
C ALA A 283 5.46 -17.37 14.29
N ARG A 284 5.51 -16.66 13.15
CA ARG A 284 4.46 -16.71 12.11
C ARG A 284 4.67 -17.80 11.06
N ARG A 285 5.86 -18.43 11.01
CA ARG A 285 6.13 -19.55 10.07
C ARG A 285 5.19 -20.72 10.33
N SER A 286 4.96 -21.05 11.60
CA SER A 286 4.09 -22.16 12.02
C SER A 286 2.59 -21.90 11.90
N ALA A 287 2.16 -20.64 11.73
CA ALA A 287 0.74 -20.29 11.62
C ALA A 287 0.25 -20.17 10.17
N GLN A 288 1.16 -20.07 9.20
CA GLN A 288 0.83 -20.06 7.75
C GLN A 288 1.15 -21.38 7.04
N GLU A 289 1.76 -22.34 7.74
CA GLU A 289 2.07 -23.70 7.26
C GLU A 289 1.09 -24.76 7.80
N GLY A 290 0.04 -24.35 8.53
CA GLY A 290 -1.01 -25.21 9.08
C GLY A 290 -2.33 -25.10 8.33
#